data_AF-A0A537BWT3-F1
#
_entry.id   AF-A0A537BWT3-F1
#
_cell.length_a   1.000
_cell.length_b   1.000
_cell.length_c   1.000
_cell.angle_alpha   90.00
_cell.angle_beta   90.00
_cell.angle_gamma   90.00
#
_symmetry.space_group_name_H-M   'P 1'
#
loop_
_entity.id
_entity.type
_entity.pdbx_description
1 polymer ?
#
loop_
_entity_poly.entity_id
_entity_poly.type
_entity_poly.pdbx_seq_one_letter_code
_entity_poly.pdbx_strand_id
1 'polypeptide(L)'
;MRLGIFGTGYAGLVTAVGLAEVGHTVTAIDKDPDIVARLSDGTPHIHEPGLQELLTANLEAGKLRFSTRAEDAMSASDIIFLCVGTPPRADGRADLSQVEEVSRTIAQQLDGYKLIVEKSTVPARTAYWIDTTIRRLAGPEHEFDVASNPEFLREGSAVRDFLQPDRIVIGADTDRARALLLDLYEPNFDCPIVSTSVTTAELIKQTANSFLATKISFINMVSDLCEELGVDV
;
A
#
# COMPACT_ATOMS: atom_id res chain seq x y z
N MET A 1 -8.04 4.07 -14.43
CA MET A 1 -7.50 5.32 -13.81
C MET A 1 -5.98 5.34 -13.93
N ARG A 2 -5.32 6.47 -13.64
CA ARG A 2 -3.85 6.59 -13.68
C ARG A 2 -3.28 6.70 -12.26
N LEU A 3 -2.35 5.82 -11.93
CA LEU A 3 -1.91 5.57 -10.55
C LEU A 3 -0.39 5.64 -10.43
N GLY A 4 0.08 6.33 -9.40
CA GLY A 4 1.50 6.38 -9.02
C GLY A 4 1.73 5.52 -7.79
N ILE A 5 2.73 4.65 -7.78
CA ILE A 5 3.07 3.82 -6.62
C ILE A 5 4.48 4.17 -6.17
N PHE A 6 4.66 4.66 -4.94
CA PHE A 6 5.97 4.91 -4.36
C PHE A 6 6.38 3.73 -3.48
N GLY A 7 7.48 3.08 -3.85
CA GLY A 7 8.00 1.88 -3.21
C GLY A 7 7.58 0.61 -3.95
N THR A 8 8.56 -0.21 -4.33
CA THR A 8 8.32 -1.49 -5.02
C THR A 8 8.66 -2.71 -4.17
N GLY A 9 8.73 -2.56 -2.85
CA GLY A 9 8.77 -3.71 -1.94
C GLY A 9 7.53 -4.60 -2.06
N TYR A 10 7.44 -5.64 -1.24
CA TYR A 10 6.42 -6.68 -1.35
C TYR A 10 4.99 -6.14 -1.55
N ALA A 11 4.52 -5.27 -0.66
CA ALA A 11 3.20 -4.66 -0.77
C ALA A 11 3.06 -3.75 -1.99
N GLY A 12 4.08 -2.95 -2.31
CA GLY A 12 4.04 -1.98 -3.41
C GLY A 12 4.03 -2.64 -4.78
N LEU A 13 4.89 -3.63 -5.02
CA LEU A 13 4.97 -4.34 -6.30
C LEU A 13 3.69 -5.13 -6.59
N VAL A 14 3.17 -5.86 -5.60
CA VAL A 14 1.90 -6.60 -5.76
C VAL A 14 0.74 -5.64 -6.04
N THR A 15 0.72 -4.48 -5.37
CA THR A 15 -0.30 -3.44 -5.64
C THR A 15 -0.17 -2.88 -7.04
N ALA A 16 1.05 -2.58 -7.49
CA ALA A 16 1.29 -2.02 -8.81
C ALA A 16 0.86 -2.98 -9.92
N VAL A 17 1.27 -4.25 -9.81
CA VAL A 17 0.91 -5.30 -10.77
C VAL A 17 -0.59 -5.59 -10.70
N GLY A 18 -1.16 -5.74 -9.52
CA GLY A 18 -2.58 -6.04 -9.34
C GLY A 18 -3.51 -4.93 -9.85
N LEU A 19 -3.18 -3.66 -9.62
CA LEU A 19 -3.95 -2.54 -10.16
C LEU A 19 -3.80 -2.42 -11.68
N ALA A 20 -2.64 -2.75 -12.24
CA ALA A 20 -2.47 -2.82 -13.70
C ALA A 20 -3.31 -3.96 -14.30
N GLU A 21 -3.31 -5.12 -13.64
CA GLU A 21 -4.06 -6.31 -14.07
C GLU A 21 -5.56 -6.02 -14.19
N VAL A 22 -6.14 -5.34 -13.20
CA VAL A 22 -7.55 -4.95 -13.21
C VAL A 22 -7.86 -3.72 -14.09
N GLY A 23 -6.91 -3.28 -14.92
CA GLY A 23 -7.16 -2.35 -16.02
C GLY A 23 -6.75 -0.89 -15.78
N HIS A 24 -6.05 -0.58 -14.69
CA HIS A 24 -5.51 0.76 -14.47
C HIS A 24 -4.14 0.93 -15.17
N THR A 25 -3.75 2.19 -15.37
CA THR A 25 -2.41 2.54 -15.85
C THR A 25 -1.57 2.93 -14.63
N VAL A 26 -0.44 2.27 -14.44
CA VAL A 26 0.37 2.35 -13.22
C VAL A 26 1.80 2.76 -13.54
N THR A 27 2.30 3.78 -12.85
CA THR A 27 3.72 4.14 -12.82
C THR A 27 4.27 3.90 -11.42
N ALA A 28 5.12 2.89 -11.27
CA ALA A 28 5.72 2.52 -10.00
C ALA A 28 7.15 3.06 -9.88
N ILE A 29 7.47 3.63 -8.72
CA ILE A 29 8.74 4.30 -8.44
C ILE A 29 9.51 3.54 -7.38
N ASP A 30 10.78 3.27 -7.68
CA ASP A 30 11.77 2.83 -6.71
C ASP A 30 13.05 3.67 -6.84
N LYS A 31 13.74 3.92 -5.74
CA LYS A 31 14.99 4.68 -5.75
C LYS A 31 16.17 3.87 -6.25
N ASP A 32 16.07 2.54 -6.18
CA ASP A 32 17.12 1.64 -6.60
C ASP A 32 17.04 1.39 -8.12
N PRO A 33 18.01 1.88 -8.92
CA PRO A 33 18.01 1.71 -10.36
C PRO A 33 18.14 0.25 -10.79
N ASP A 34 18.77 -0.61 -9.98
CA ASP A 34 18.90 -2.04 -10.29
C ASP A 34 17.57 -2.75 -10.09
N ILE A 35 16.80 -2.37 -9.06
CA ILE A 35 15.42 -2.85 -8.87
C ILE A 35 14.55 -2.41 -10.05
N VAL A 36 14.59 -1.13 -10.42
CA VAL A 36 13.81 -0.61 -11.55
C VAL A 36 14.16 -1.30 -12.87
N ALA A 37 15.45 -1.52 -13.14
CA ALA A 37 15.89 -2.22 -14.35
C ALA A 37 15.35 -3.65 -14.40
N ARG A 38 15.53 -4.42 -13.32
CA ARG A 38 15.02 -5.81 -13.23
C ARG A 38 13.51 -5.88 -13.40
N LEU A 39 12.77 -4.99 -12.76
CA LEU A 39 11.30 -4.94 -12.86
C LEU A 39 10.86 -4.54 -14.27
N SER A 40 11.57 -3.61 -14.92
CA SER A 40 11.29 -3.22 -16.31
C SER A 40 11.56 -4.35 -17.31
N ASP A 41 12.49 -5.25 -17.00
CA ASP A 41 12.78 -6.46 -17.76
C ASP A 41 11.86 -7.64 -17.39
N GLY A 42 10.78 -7.41 -16.63
CA GLY A 42 9.82 -8.45 -16.25
C GLY A 42 10.34 -9.44 -15.20
N THR A 43 11.38 -9.09 -14.45
CA THR A 43 11.98 -9.97 -13.42
C THR A 43 11.72 -9.41 -12.01
N PRO A 44 10.78 -9.97 -11.24
CA PRO A 44 10.54 -9.57 -9.85
C PRO A 44 11.79 -9.73 -8.98
N HIS A 45 11.97 -8.84 -8.00
CA HIS A 45 13.02 -8.95 -6.99
C HIS A 45 12.54 -9.60 -5.68
N ILE A 46 11.27 -9.97 -5.62
CA ILE A 46 10.64 -10.76 -4.56
C ILE A 46 10.17 -12.09 -5.12
N HIS A 47 10.03 -13.10 -4.26
CA HIS A 47 9.45 -14.38 -4.63
C HIS A 47 7.97 -14.39 -4.25
N GLU A 48 7.09 -14.42 -5.26
CA GLU A 48 5.65 -14.51 -5.07
C GLU A 48 5.00 -15.29 -6.24
N PRO A 49 4.23 -16.35 -5.96
CA PRO A 49 3.61 -17.15 -7.01
C PRO A 49 2.69 -16.33 -7.95
N GLY A 50 2.86 -16.48 -9.26
CA GLY A 50 2.06 -15.80 -10.28
C GLY A 50 2.47 -14.34 -10.57
N LEU A 51 3.38 -13.77 -9.78
CA LEU A 51 3.74 -12.35 -9.91
C LEU A 51 4.52 -12.07 -11.21
N GLN A 52 5.45 -12.95 -11.60
CA GLN A 52 6.29 -12.73 -12.77
C GLN A 52 5.48 -12.75 -14.07
N GLU A 53 4.52 -13.68 -14.18
CA GLU A 53 3.65 -13.76 -15.35
C GLU A 53 2.79 -12.49 -15.48
N LEU A 54 2.16 -12.04 -14.39
CA LEU A 54 1.34 -10.83 -14.38
C LEU A 54 2.16 -9.57 -14.62
N LEU A 55 3.36 -9.48 -14.03
CA LEU A 55 4.30 -8.38 -14.26
C LEU A 55 4.62 -8.24 -15.75
N THR A 56 5.06 -9.34 -16.37
CA THR A 56 5.47 -9.35 -17.78
C THR A 56 4.30 -8.98 -18.69
N ALA A 57 3.13 -9.57 -18.48
CA ALA A 57 1.94 -9.27 -19.27
C ALA A 57 1.51 -7.79 -19.19
N ASN A 58 1.58 -7.18 -17.99
CA ASN A 58 1.19 -5.78 -17.80
C ASN A 58 2.23 -4.77 -18.32
N LEU A 59 3.51 -5.15 -18.35
CA LEU A 59 4.57 -4.39 -19.03
C LEU A 59 4.35 -4.41 -20.55
N GLU A 60 4.13 -5.59 -21.14
CA GLU A 60 3.88 -5.75 -22.58
C GLU A 60 2.60 -5.02 -23.04
N ALA A 61 1.57 -5.02 -22.20
CA ALA A 61 0.33 -4.29 -22.45
C ALA A 61 0.47 -2.76 -22.30
N GLY A 62 1.62 -2.26 -21.84
CA GLY A 62 1.85 -0.84 -21.59
C GLY A 62 1.01 -0.26 -20.43
N LYS A 63 0.45 -1.13 -19.58
CA LYS A 63 -0.35 -0.73 -18.41
C LYS A 63 0.51 -0.45 -17.19
N LEU A 64 1.70 -1.03 -17.12
CA LEU A 64 2.64 -0.87 -16.00
C LEU A 64 3.98 -0.34 -16.53
N ARG A 65 4.56 0.63 -15.81
CA ARG A 65 5.91 1.13 -16.06
C ARG A 65 6.63 1.37 -14.74
N PHE A 66 7.94 1.15 -14.72
CA PHE A 66 8.82 1.49 -13.60
C PHE A 66 9.70 2.69 -13.93
N SER A 67 10.04 3.49 -12.92
CA SER A 67 10.96 4.62 -13.04
C SER A 67 11.68 4.89 -11.72
N THR A 68 12.85 5.52 -11.79
CA THR A 68 13.55 6.07 -10.61
C THR A 68 13.18 7.52 -10.32
N ARG A 69 12.42 8.15 -11.22
CA ARG A 69 12.08 9.56 -11.18
C ARG A 69 10.69 9.76 -10.64
N ALA A 70 10.57 10.41 -9.47
CA ALA A 70 9.27 10.72 -8.88
C ALA A 70 8.38 11.54 -9.83
N GLU A 71 8.97 12.41 -10.66
CA GLU A 71 8.21 13.26 -11.60
C GLU A 71 7.38 12.41 -12.60
N ASP A 72 7.87 11.22 -12.94
CA ASP A 72 7.19 10.32 -13.88
C ASP A 72 5.87 9.82 -13.30
N ALA A 73 5.82 9.51 -12.00
CA ALA A 73 4.58 9.11 -11.34
C ALA A 73 3.68 10.30 -11.02
N MET A 74 4.26 11.42 -10.57
CA MET A 74 3.51 12.62 -10.21
C MET A 74 2.74 13.20 -11.40
N SER A 75 3.42 13.40 -12.53
CA SER A 75 2.81 13.98 -13.74
C SER A 75 1.81 13.04 -14.43
N ALA A 76 2.00 11.72 -14.32
CA ALA A 76 1.18 10.73 -15.00
C ALA A 76 -0.09 10.33 -14.24
N SER A 77 -0.21 10.65 -12.95
CA SER A 77 -1.18 9.98 -12.07
C SER A 77 -2.11 10.94 -11.32
N ASP A 78 -3.32 10.47 -11.06
CA ASP A 78 -4.34 11.21 -10.29
C ASP A 78 -4.41 10.73 -8.82
N ILE A 79 -4.03 9.47 -8.58
CA ILE A 79 -3.96 8.83 -7.27
C ILE A 79 -2.53 8.33 -7.04
N ILE A 80 -1.95 8.66 -5.88
CA ILE A 80 -0.57 8.31 -5.50
C ILE A 80 -0.59 7.43 -4.25
N PHE A 81 -0.10 6.20 -4.36
CA PHE A 81 0.04 5.27 -3.23
C PHE A 81 1.42 5.34 -2.60
N LEU A 82 1.47 5.43 -1.27
CA LEU A 82 2.68 5.30 -0.47
C LEU A 82 2.78 3.86 0.03
N CYS A 83 3.65 3.07 -0.60
CA CYS A 83 3.90 1.64 -0.33
C CYS A 83 5.34 1.37 0.12
N VAL A 84 5.90 2.27 0.93
CA VAL A 84 7.26 2.18 1.44
C VAL A 84 7.34 1.37 2.73
N GLY A 85 8.54 0.91 3.08
CA GLY A 85 8.75 0.12 4.28
C GLY A 85 8.66 0.96 5.56
N THR A 86 8.11 0.37 6.62
CA THR A 86 8.03 0.94 7.97
C THR A 86 8.67 -0.01 9.00
N PRO A 87 9.96 -0.35 8.84
CA PRO A 87 10.63 -1.31 9.71
C PRO A 87 10.66 -0.84 11.18
N PRO A 88 10.77 -1.75 12.15
CA PRO A 88 10.88 -1.36 13.55
C PRO A 88 12.24 -0.70 13.83
N ARG A 89 12.23 0.34 14.66
CA ARG A 89 13.42 0.95 15.27
C ARG A 89 13.93 0.10 16.43
N ALA A 90 15.11 0.44 16.94
CA ALA A 90 15.71 -0.22 18.11
C ALA A 90 14.81 -0.19 19.37
N ASP A 91 13.91 0.79 19.49
CA ASP A 91 12.93 0.91 20.59
C ASP A 91 11.57 0.26 20.27
N GLY A 92 11.45 -0.44 19.13
CA GLY A 92 10.24 -1.13 18.68
C GLY A 92 9.20 -0.22 17.99
N ARG A 93 9.41 1.09 17.93
CA ARG A 93 8.51 2.00 17.19
C ARG A 93 8.69 1.82 15.69
N ALA A 94 7.64 2.07 14.92
CA ALA A 94 7.75 2.10 13.46
C ALA A 94 8.69 3.23 13.01
N ASP A 95 9.61 2.94 12.09
CA ASP A 95 10.37 3.97 11.39
C ASP A 95 9.55 4.53 10.22
N LEU A 96 9.25 5.83 10.28
CA LEU A 96 8.46 6.54 9.29
C LEU A 96 9.31 7.44 8.38
N SER A 97 10.63 7.29 8.43
CA SER A 97 11.58 8.08 7.62
C SER A 97 11.25 8.04 6.13
N GLN A 98 10.93 6.87 5.59
CA GLN A 98 10.58 6.70 4.17
C GLN A 98 9.23 7.34 3.84
N VAL A 99 8.24 7.24 4.74
CA VAL A 99 6.93 7.90 4.56
C VAL A 99 7.09 9.42 4.54
N GLU A 100 7.93 9.97 5.42
CA GLU A 100 8.27 11.39 5.43
C GLU A 100 9.00 11.82 4.16
N GLU A 101 10.00 11.04 3.70
CA GLU A 101 10.74 11.31 2.46
C GLU A 101 9.83 11.38 1.24
N VAL A 102 8.92 10.42 1.08
CA VAL A 102 7.94 10.42 -0.01
C VAL A 102 6.96 11.59 0.13
N SER A 103 6.49 11.89 1.34
CA SER A 103 5.61 13.04 1.58
C SER A 103 6.26 14.36 1.16
N ARG A 104 7.55 14.54 1.48
CA ARG A 104 8.34 15.72 1.05
C ARG A 104 8.49 15.78 -0.47
N THR A 105 8.74 14.65 -1.10
CA THR A 105 8.88 14.53 -2.56
C THR A 105 7.57 14.92 -3.26
N ILE A 106 6.44 14.37 -2.80
CA ILE A 106 5.11 14.72 -3.32
C ILE A 106 4.85 16.21 -3.18
N ALA A 107 5.14 16.80 -2.02
CA ALA A 107 4.91 18.22 -1.77
C ALA A 107 5.67 19.15 -2.74
N GLN A 108 6.88 18.76 -3.16
CA GLN A 108 7.70 19.54 -4.09
C GLN A 108 7.23 19.44 -5.55
N GLN A 109 6.44 18.42 -5.87
CA GLN A 109 6.06 18.07 -7.25
C GLN A 109 4.54 18.09 -7.45
N LEU A 110 3.79 18.58 -6.47
CA LEU A 110 2.34 18.55 -6.49
C LEU A 110 1.81 19.43 -7.64
N ASP A 111 1.14 18.81 -8.60
CA ASP A 111 0.57 19.47 -9.77
C ASP A 111 -0.93 19.18 -9.90
N GLY A 112 -1.74 20.23 -9.73
CA GLY A 112 -3.19 20.07 -9.64
C GLY A 112 -3.62 19.21 -8.44
N TYR A 113 -4.85 18.70 -8.48
CA TYR A 113 -5.35 17.84 -7.41
C TYR A 113 -4.79 16.43 -7.51
N LYS A 114 -4.33 15.88 -6.38
CA LYS A 114 -3.98 14.47 -6.21
C LYS A 114 -4.70 13.88 -5.00
N LEU A 115 -5.07 12.61 -5.10
CA LEU A 115 -5.40 11.80 -3.92
C LEU A 115 -4.16 11.02 -3.48
N ILE A 116 -3.75 11.21 -2.23
CA ILE A 116 -2.56 10.56 -1.65
C ILE A 116 -3.03 9.45 -0.73
N VAL A 117 -2.66 8.21 -1.03
CA VAL A 117 -3.15 7.02 -0.37
C VAL A 117 -2.03 6.36 0.41
N GLU A 118 -2.11 6.44 1.73
CA GLU A 118 -1.25 5.69 2.63
C GLU A 118 -1.66 4.22 2.62
N LYS A 119 -0.74 3.34 2.20
CA LYS A 119 -0.92 1.88 2.16
C LYS A 119 0.10 1.12 2.99
N SER A 120 1.18 1.80 3.38
CA SER A 120 2.25 1.29 4.23
C SER A 120 1.71 0.95 5.61
N THR A 121 2.15 -0.11 6.28
CA THR A 121 1.64 -0.35 7.65
C THR A 121 2.17 0.69 8.62
N VAL A 122 1.34 1.67 9.00
CA VAL A 122 1.72 2.81 9.83
C VAL A 122 0.97 2.83 11.17
N PRO A 123 1.49 3.50 12.21
CA PRO A 123 0.72 3.82 13.40
C PRO A 123 -0.48 4.73 13.06
N ALA A 124 -1.55 4.64 13.85
CA ALA A 124 -2.70 5.53 13.68
C ALA A 124 -2.30 7.02 13.77
N ARG A 125 -2.94 7.84 12.94
CA ARG A 125 -2.71 9.27 12.70
C ARG A 125 -1.45 9.60 11.90
N THR A 126 -0.85 8.65 11.19
CA THR A 126 0.28 8.94 10.28
C THR A 126 -0.19 9.70 9.04
N ALA A 127 -1.38 9.42 8.53
CA ALA A 127 -1.99 10.18 7.44
C ALA A 127 -2.15 11.67 7.77
N TYR A 128 -2.43 12.02 9.04
CA TYR A 128 -2.42 13.41 9.49
C TYR A 128 -1.03 14.05 9.41
N TRP A 129 0.04 13.29 9.67
CA TRP A 129 1.42 13.77 9.50
C TRP A 129 1.80 13.94 8.02
N ILE A 130 1.34 13.03 7.16
CA ILE A 130 1.49 13.17 5.69
C ILE A 130 0.81 14.46 5.23
N ASP A 131 -0.47 14.67 5.57
CA ASP A 131 -1.22 15.88 5.23
C ASP A 131 -0.50 17.15 5.73
N THR A 132 -0.14 17.18 7.02
CA THR A 132 0.55 18.32 7.63
C THR A 132 1.89 18.62 6.93
N THR A 133 2.66 17.59 6.59
CA THR A 133 3.95 17.74 5.92
C THR A 133 3.78 18.33 4.53
N ILE A 134 2.82 17.81 3.76
CA ILE A 134 2.58 18.25 2.39
C ILE A 134 2.01 19.67 2.37
N ARG A 135 1.02 20.00 3.20
CA ARG A 135 0.46 21.38 3.28
C ARG A 135 1.53 22.41 3.63
N ARG A 136 2.45 22.06 4.55
CA ARG A 136 3.53 22.97 4.97
C ARG A 136 4.56 23.24 3.87
N LEU A 137 4.82 22.25 3.00
CA LEU A 137 5.89 22.33 2.00
C LEU A 137 5.40 22.75 0.62
N ALA A 138 4.20 22.34 0.21
CA ALA A 138 3.59 22.71 -1.07
C ALA A 138 2.96 24.11 -1.05
N GLY A 139 2.52 24.58 0.13
CA GLY A 139 1.81 25.85 0.28
C GLY A 139 0.29 25.73 0.10
N PRO A 140 -0.48 26.77 0.46
CA PRO A 140 -1.93 26.71 0.61
C PRO A 140 -2.72 26.63 -0.71
N GLU A 141 -2.09 26.97 -1.84
CA GLU A 141 -2.73 27.00 -3.16
C GLU A 141 -2.94 25.60 -3.76
N HIS A 142 -2.26 24.58 -3.23
CA HIS A 142 -2.35 23.21 -3.75
C HIS A 142 -3.43 22.40 -3.03
N GLU A 143 -4.40 21.91 -3.80
CA GLU A 143 -5.44 21.02 -3.31
C GLU A 143 -5.01 19.56 -3.38
N PHE A 144 -5.24 18.81 -2.31
CA PHE A 144 -5.07 17.36 -2.26
C PHE A 144 -5.84 16.80 -1.07
N ASP A 145 -6.09 15.49 -1.10
CA ASP A 145 -6.61 14.74 0.04
C ASP A 145 -5.64 13.62 0.42
N VAL A 146 -5.67 13.23 1.69
CA VAL A 146 -4.97 12.03 2.19
C VAL A 146 -6.01 11.00 2.62
N ALA A 147 -5.83 9.77 2.14
CA ALA A 147 -6.62 8.61 2.49
C ALA A 147 -5.73 7.49 3.03
N SER A 148 -6.33 6.54 3.75
CA SER A 148 -5.67 5.31 4.19
C SER A 148 -6.36 4.12 3.50
N ASN A 149 -5.57 3.27 2.86
CA ASN A 149 -6.03 2.03 2.24
C ASN A 149 -5.06 0.92 2.64
N PRO A 150 -5.20 0.38 3.87
CA PRO A 150 -4.28 -0.62 4.37
C PRO A 150 -4.38 -1.92 3.57
N GLU A 151 -3.26 -2.62 3.50
CA GLU A 151 -3.14 -3.90 2.82
C GLU A 151 -3.33 -5.07 3.80
N PHE A 152 -3.75 -6.25 3.32
CA PHE A 152 -3.88 -7.47 4.13
C PHE A 152 -3.29 -8.68 3.41
N LEU A 153 -2.21 -8.45 2.68
CA LEU A 153 -1.50 -9.43 1.87
C LEU A 153 -0.64 -10.32 2.76
N ARG A 154 -0.53 -11.60 2.40
CA ARG A 154 0.39 -12.54 3.05
C ARG A 154 1.53 -12.91 2.11
N GLU A 155 2.71 -13.07 2.67
CA GLU A 155 3.87 -13.58 1.91
C GLU A 155 3.59 -14.99 1.36
N GLY A 156 3.78 -15.20 0.06
CA GLY A 156 3.51 -16.47 -0.63
C GLY A 156 2.09 -16.62 -1.20
N SER A 157 1.18 -15.69 -0.91
CA SER A 157 -0.18 -15.66 -1.48
C SER A 157 -0.72 -14.26 -1.78
N ALA A 158 0.13 -13.25 -1.82
CA ALA A 158 -0.27 -11.86 -1.99
C ALA A 158 -0.91 -11.55 -3.33
N VAL A 159 -0.50 -12.19 -4.43
CA VAL A 159 -1.18 -11.98 -5.72
C VAL A 159 -2.64 -12.40 -5.60
N ARG A 160 -2.89 -13.55 -4.99
CA ARG A 160 -4.25 -14.04 -4.72
C ARG A 160 -4.98 -13.14 -3.73
N ASP A 161 -4.34 -12.79 -2.62
CA ASP A 161 -4.95 -11.95 -1.57
C ASP A 161 -5.29 -10.55 -2.11
N PHE A 162 -4.55 -10.06 -3.11
CA PHE A 162 -4.85 -8.80 -3.78
C PHE A 162 -6.04 -8.94 -4.74
N LEU A 163 -6.04 -9.94 -5.63
CA LEU A 163 -7.08 -10.12 -6.66
C LEU A 163 -8.40 -10.67 -6.11
N GLN A 164 -8.36 -11.38 -4.99
CA GLN A 164 -9.51 -11.99 -4.32
C GLN A 164 -9.49 -11.68 -2.82
N PRO A 165 -9.57 -10.40 -2.42
CA PRO A 165 -9.47 -10.01 -1.03
C PRO A 165 -10.76 -10.38 -0.27
N ASP A 166 -10.63 -10.74 1.01
CA ASP A 166 -11.81 -10.95 1.88
C ASP A 166 -12.65 -9.66 2.03
N ARG A 167 -11.98 -8.50 1.94
CA ARG A 167 -12.53 -7.15 2.03
C ARG A 167 -11.49 -6.11 1.60
N ILE A 168 -11.95 -4.96 1.16
CA ILE A 168 -11.12 -3.77 0.94
C ILE A 168 -11.51 -2.71 1.99
N VAL A 169 -10.52 -2.14 2.68
CA VAL A 169 -10.74 -1.07 3.66
C VAL A 169 -10.37 0.28 3.05
N ILE A 170 -11.28 1.23 3.10
CA ILE A 170 -11.08 2.60 2.62
C ILE A 170 -11.30 3.56 3.79
N GLY A 171 -10.24 4.25 4.21
CA GLY A 171 -10.27 5.38 5.12
C GLY A 171 -10.22 6.68 4.34
N ALA A 172 -11.31 7.44 4.31
CA ALA A 172 -11.38 8.72 3.61
C ALA A 172 -12.31 9.70 4.35
N ASP A 173 -11.79 10.89 4.66
CA ASP A 173 -12.50 11.91 5.44
C ASP A 173 -13.25 12.93 4.55
N THR A 174 -13.00 12.95 3.24
CA THR A 174 -13.73 13.77 2.26
C THR A 174 -14.53 12.90 1.30
N ASP A 175 -15.66 13.41 0.81
CA ASP A 175 -16.50 12.70 -0.15
C ASP A 175 -15.79 12.51 -1.50
N ARG A 176 -14.93 13.46 -1.90
CA ARG A 176 -14.11 13.37 -3.11
C ARG A 176 -13.11 12.21 -3.04
N ALA A 177 -12.35 12.12 -1.94
CA ALA A 177 -11.39 11.02 -1.74
C ALA A 177 -12.10 9.67 -1.68
N ARG A 178 -13.25 9.60 -1.00
CA ARG A 178 -14.06 8.37 -0.92
C ARG A 178 -14.55 7.93 -2.29
N ALA A 179 -15.15 8.84 -3.07
CA ALA A 179 -15.64 8.54 -4.41
C ALA A 179 -14.52 8.02 -5.33
N LEU A 180 -13.35 8.65 -5.32
CA LEU A 180 -12.19 8.22 -6.11
C LEU A 180 -11.71 6.80 -5.75
N LEU A 181 -11.74 6.42 -4.47
CA LEU A 181 -11.36 5.07 -4.05
C LEU A 181 -12.45 4.03 -4.32
N LEU A 182 -13.73 4.41 -4.28
CA LEU A 182 -14.82 3.53 -4.71
C LEU A 182 -14.74 3.28 -6.23
N ASP A 183 -14.56 4.33 -7.03
CA ASP A 183 -14.36 4.22 -8.48
C ASP A 183 -13.13 3.37 -8.85
N LEU A 184 -12.11 3.37 -8.00
CA LEU A 184 -10.91 2.55 -8.16
C LEU A 184 -11.20 1.05 -7.97
N TYR A 185 -12.02 0.69 -6.98
CA TYR A 185 -12.16 -0.69 -6.52
C TYR A 185 -13.50 -1.36 -6.91
N GLU A 186 -14.64 -0.68 -6.83
CA GLU A 186 -15.96 -1.28 -7.08
C GLU A 186 -16.11 -1.97 -8.45
N PRO A 187 -15.57 -1.44 -9.57
CA PRO A 187 -15.76 -2.06 -10.88
C PRO A 187 -15.04 -3.41 -11.04
N ASN A 188 -14.00 -3.66 -10.24
CA ASN A 188 -13.01 -4.69 -10.50
C ASN A 188 -12.90 -5.74 -9.38
N PHE A 189 -13.51 -5.50 -8.22
CA PHE A 189 -13.41 -6.37 -7.06
C PHE A 189 -14.79 -6.79 -6.56
N ASP A 190 -15.04 -8.09 -6.55
CA ASP A 190 -16.24 -8.70 -5.96
C ASP A 190 -15.99 -9.04 -4.48
N CYS A 191 -15.90 -8.02 -3.64
CA CYS A 191 -15.72 -8.18 -2.20
C CYS A 191 -16.37 -7.04 -1.40
N PRO A 192 -16.64 -7.23 -0.09
CA PRO A 192 -17.10 -6.14 0.76
C PRO A 192 -16.10 -4.98 0.83
N ILE A 193 -16.60 -3.76 0.63
CA ILE A 193 -15.83 -2.53 0.86
C ILE A 193 -16.24 -1.93 2.21
N VAL A 194 -15.26 -1.76 3.09
CA VAL A 194 -15.41 -1.15 4.41
C VAL A 194 -14.95 0.30 4.33
N SER A 195 -15.90 1.22 4.13
CA SER A 195 -15.64 2.66 4.14
C SER A 195 -15.70 3.22 5.57
N THR A 196 -14.68 3.98 5.96
CA THR A 196 -14.53 4.54 7.31
C THR A 196 -13.71 5.84 7.30
N SER A 197 -13.47 6.44 8.49
CA SER A 197 -12.51 7.54 8.64
C SER A 197 -11.07 7.07 8.41
N VAL A 198 -10.19 7.99 8.03
CA VAL A 198 -8.76 7.71 7.80
C VAL A 198 -8.10 7.08 9.03
N THR A 199 -8.29 7.68 10.22
CA THR A 199 -7.68 7.18 11.46
C THR A 199 -8.20 5.80 11.85
N THR A 200 -9.48 5.51 11.58
CA THR A 200 -10.03 4.17 11.84
C THR A 200 -9.43 3.13 10.91
N ALA A 201 -9.20 3.43 9.64
CA ALA A 201 -8.57 2.50 8.70
C ALA A 201 -7.13 2.14 9.12
N GLU A 202 -6.32 3.13 9.51
CA GLU A 202 -4.97 2.88 10.05
C GLU A 202 -5.02 1.96 11.28
N LEU A 203 -5.99 2.19 12.18
CA LEU A 203 -6.16 1.37 13.39
C LEU A 203 -6.59 -0.06 13.05
N ILE A 204 -7.49 -0.25 12.07
CA ILE A 204 -7.97 -1.59 11.65
C ILE A 204 -6.79 -2.49 11.28
N LYS A 205 -5.80 -1.98 10.54
CA LYS A 205 -4.61 -2.78 10.16
C LYS A 205 -3.84 -3.27 11.38
N GLN A 206 -3.55 -2.36 12.30
CA GLN A 206 -2.79 -2.68 13.52
C GLN A 206 -3.56 -3.67 14.41
N THR A 207 -4.86 -3.45 14.58
CA THR A 207 -5.71 -4.34 15.37
C THR A 207 -5.83 -5.72 14.74
N ALA A 208 -6.00 -5.82 13.42
CA ALA A 208 -6.09 -7.10 12.72
C ALA A 208 -4.82 -7.94 12.91
N ASN A 209 -3.65 -7.36 12.67
CA ASN A 209 -2.37 -8.05 12.85
C ASN A 209 -2.14 -8.45 14.33
N SER A 210 -2.46 -7.55 15.27
CA SER A 210 -2.32 -7.84 16.71
C SER A 210 -3.23 -8.97 17.17
N PHE A 211 -4.45 -9.04 16.63
CA PHE A 211 -5.40 -10.10 16.96
C PHE A 211 -4.95 -11.46 16.41
N LEU A 212 -4.41 -11.49 15.18
CA LEU A 212 -3.82 -12.71 14.63
C LEU A 212 -2.65 -13.22 15.48
N ALA A 213 -1.75 -12.33 15.89
CA ALA A 213 -0.65 -12.67 16.80
C ALA A 213 -1.17 -13.21 18.15
N THR A 214 -2.22 -12.60 18.69
CA THR A 214 -2.86 -13.05 19.94
C THR A 214 -3.41 -14.46 19.82
N LYS A 215 -4.05 -14.83 18.70
CA LYS A 215 -4.56 -16.20 18.49
C LYS A 215 -3.43 -17.24 18.49
N ILE A 216 -2.29 -16.91 17.90
CA ILE A 216 -1.11 -17.78 17.87
C ILE A 216 -0.51 -17.92 19.28
N SER A 217 -0.29 -16.80 19.97
CA SER A 217 0.23 -16.83 21.34
C SER A 217 -0.69 -17.57 22.30
N PHE A 218 -2.01 -17.43 22.13
CA PHE A 218 -3.01 -18.13 22.92
C PHE A 218 -2.93 -19.64 22.70
N ILE A 219 -2.93 -20.12 21.44
CA ILE A 219 -2.88 -21.57 21.19
C ILE A 219 -1.54 -22.19 21.60
N ASN A 220 -0.43 -21.46 21.48
CA ASN A 220 0.88 -21.92 21.97
C ASN A 220 0.85 -22.10 23.50
N MET A 221 0.28 -21.15 24.24
CA MET A 221 0.11 -21.28 25.69
C MET A 221 -0.76 -22.49 26.07
N VAL A 222 -1.83 -22.75 25.31
CA VAL A 222 -2.67 -23.95 25.50
C VAL A 222 -1.87 -25.22 25.21
N SER A 223 -1.04 -25.24 24.17
CA SER A 223 -0.15 -26.35 23.84
C SER A 223 0.79 -26.69 24.99
N ASP A 224 1.45 -25.69 25.58
CA ASP A 224 2.36 -25.88 26.72
C ASP A 224 1.63 -26.55 27.91
N LEU A 225 0.39 -26.14 28.18
CA LEU A 225 -0.45 -26.74 29.23
C LEU A 225 -0.87 -28.18 28.87
N CYS A 226 -1.23 -28.44 27.61
CA CYS A 226 -1.58 -29.77 27.14
C CYS A 226 -0.41 -30.75 27.31
N GLU A 227 0.83 -30.33 27.03
CA GLU A 227 2.03 -31.15 27.24
C GLU A 227 2.22 -31.54 28.71
N GLU A 228 2.05 -30.60 29.64
CA GLU A 228 2.15 -30.88 31.08
C GLU A 228 1.07 -31.84 31.58
N LEU A 229 -0.11 -31.82 30.94
CA LEU A 229 -1.26 -32.65 31.30
C LEU A 229 -1.33 -33.98 30.54
N GLY A 230 -0.47 -34.20 29.53
CA GLY A 230 -0.53 -35.37 28.65
C GLY A 230 -1.77 -35.41 27.75
N VAL A 231 -2.24 -34.25 27.30
CA VAL A 231 -3.41 -34.07 26.42
C VAL A 231 -2.94 -33.68 25.01
N ASP A 232 -3.66 -34.12 23.97
CA ASP A 232 -3.40 -33.73 22.57
C ASP A 232 -4.07 -32.39 22.26
N VAL A 233 -3.36 -31.49 21.56
CA VAL A 233 -3.70 -30.07 21.38
C VAL A 233 -4.63 -29.81 20.20
#